data_AF-A0A2J6IYF0-F1
#
_entry.id   AF-A0A2J6IYF0-F1
#
_cell.length_a   1.000
_cell.length_b   1.000
_cell.length_c   1.000
_cell.angle_alpha   90.00
_cell.angle_beta   90.00
_cell.angle_gamma   90.00
#
_symmetry.space_group_name_H-M   'P 1'
#
loop_
_entity.id
_entity.type
_entity.pdbx_description
1 polymer ?
#
loop_
_entity_poly.entity_id
_entity_poly.type
_entity_poly.pdbx_seq_one_letter_code
_entity_poly.pdbx_strand_id
1 'polypeptide(L)'
;GIMGMPRRYYDYVPEFTTLNMVSTFGSWILGFGLVLMFVNLFRGIFKGEPVTSDNPWGGATLEWQVATPPPLENFEEDPVVTHGPYDFKKAGIL
;
A
#
# COMPACT_ATOMS: atom_id res chain seq x y z
N GLY A 1 23.80 8.68 15.35
CA GLY A 1 23.04 7.53 15.88
C GLY A 1 23.54 7.19 17.27
N ILE A 2 23.38 5.94 17.71
CA ILE A 2 23.81 5.49 19.05
C ILE A 2 25.30 5.78 19.31
N MET A 3 26.14 5.72 18.26
CA MET A 3 27.57 6.06 18.31
C MET A 3 27.87 7.56 18.20
N GLY A 4 26.89 8.45 18.42
CA GLY A 4 27.15 9.89 18.59
C GLY A 4 27.04 10.77 17.34
N MET A 5 26.84 10.24 16.13
CA MET A 5 26.63 11.09 14.93
C MET A 5 25.31 11.90 15.03
N PRO A 6 25.33 13.24 15.14
CA PRO A 6 24.10 14.04 15.22
C PRO A 6 23.41 14.15 13.85
N ARG A 7 22.12 14.50 13.84
CA ARG A 7 21.34 14.67 12.60
C ARG A 7 21.67 15.99 11.88
N ARG A 8 21.40 16.04 10.56
CA ARG A 8 21.54 17.24 9.70
C ARG A 8 22.99 17.69 9.43
N TYR A 9 23.95 16.79 9.52
CA TYR A 9 25.32 17.03 9.09
C TYR A 9 25.54 16.48 7.68
N TYR A 10 26.21 17.26 6.83
CA TYR A 10 26.55 16.85 5.46
C TYR A 10 27.88 16.10 5.39
N ASP A 11 28.76 16.29 6.38
CA ASP A 11 30.07 15.65 6.49
C ASP A 11 30.22 14.94 7.84
N TYR A 12 31.09 13.93 7.91
CA TYR A 12 31.28 13.08 9.08
C TYR A 12 32.71 12.56 9.22
N VAL A 13 33.12 12.27 10.45
CA VAL A 13 34.44 11.67 10.73
C VAL A 13 34.56 10.25 10.13
N PRO A 14 35.76 9.79 9.74
CA PRO A 14 35.94 8.52 9.02
C PRO A 14 35.34 7.28 9.72
N GLU A 15 35.21 7.31 11.05
CA GLU A 15 34.62 6.24 11.87
C GLU A 15 33.19 5.87 11.47
N PHE A 16 32.42 6.81 10.90
CA PHE A 16 31.04 6.57 10.46
C PHE A 16 30.91 6.12 9.00
N THR A 17 32.02 5.98 8.26
CA THR A 17 32.00 5.71 6.82
C THR A 17 31.26 4.42 6.48
N THR A 18 31.58 3.31 7.14
CA THR A 18 30.96 2.01 6.85
C THR A 18 29.45 2.02 6.98
N LEU A 19 28.92 2.63 8.04
CA LEU A 19 27.48 2.69 8.26
C LEU A 19 26.79 3.63 7.28
N ASN A 20 27.39 4.77 6.94
CA ASN A 20 26.84 5.66 5.92
C ASN A 20 26.84 5.00 4.53
N MET A 21 27.87 4.20 4.19
CA MET A 21 27.88 3.41 2.95
C MET A 21 26.73 2.40 2.94
N VAL A 22 26.52 1.63 4.01
CA VAL A 22 25.40 0.68 4.13
C VAL A 22 24.06 1.40 3.99
N SER A 23 23.87 2.54 4.67
CA SER A 23 22.66 3.35 4.53
C SER A 23 22.46 3.87 3.10
N THR A 24 23.54 4.23 2.41
CA THR A 24 23.48 4.66 1.01
C THR A 24 23.02 3.51 0.11
N PHE A 25 23.58 2.32 0.24
CA PHE A 25 23.10 1.14 -0.50
C PHE A 25 21.63 0.83 -0.18
N GLY A 26 21.24 0.91 1.08
CA GLY A 26 19.84 0.77 1.50
C GLY A 26 18.92 1.78 0.81
N SER A 27 19.33 3.04 0.70
CA SER A 27 18.54 4.07 0.00
C SER A 27 18.40 3.79 -1.49
N TRP A 28 19.43 3.24 -2.15
CA TRP A 28 19.35 2.84 -3.55
C TRP A 28 18.38 1.67 -3.75
N ILE A 29 18.39 0.68 -2.85
CA ILE A 29 17.43 -0.44 -2.86
C ILE A 29 16.00 0.09 -2.70
N LEU A 30 15.76 1.02 -1.77
CA LEU A 30 14.45 1.65 -1.58
C LEU A 30 14.03 2.45 -2.82
N GLY A 31 14.96 3.22 -3.41
CA GLY A 31 14.72 3.97 -4.64
C GLY A 31 14.31 3.06 -5.80
N PHE A 32 14.99 1.92 -5.97
CA PHE A 32 14.62 0.91 -6.96
C PHE A 32 13.25 0.28 -6.67
N GLY A 33 12.95 -0.02 -5.41
CA GLY A 33 11.63 -0.52 -4.99
C GLY A 33 10.49 0.43 -5.35
N LEU A 34 10.70 1.75 -5.17
CA LEU A 34 9.73 2.76 -5.60
C LEU A 34 9.53 2.77 -7.11
N VAL A 35 10.63 2.68 -7.89
CA VAL A 35 10.54 2.57 -9.36
C VAL A 35 9.72 1.34 -9.77
N LEU A 36 9.96 0.18 -9.15
CA LEU A 36 9.18 -1.03 -9.41
C LEU A 36 7.70 -0.86 -9.08
N MET A 37 7.36 -0.22 -7.97
CA MET A 37 5.98 0.09 -7.58
C MET A 37 5.31 0.98 -8.64
N PHE A 38 5.97 2.04 -9.11
CA PHE A 38 5.42 2.90 -10.16
C PHE A 38 5.25 2.16 -11.48
N VAL A 39 6.22 1.34 -11.88
CA VAL A 39 6.11 0.50 -13.08
C VAL A 39 4.91 -0.45 -12.99
N ASN A 40 4.69 -1.06 -11.82
CA ASN A 40 3.53 -1.92 -11.58
C ASN A 40 2.21 -1.13 -11.67
N LEU A 41 2.14 0.05 -11.03
CA LEU A 41 0.97 0.93 -11.07
C LEU A 41 0.62 1.34 -12.51
N PHE A 42 1.59 1.87 -13.27
CA PHE A 42 1.34 2.28 -14.65
C PHE A 42 0.99 1.10 -15.56
N ARG A 43 1.63 -0.06 -15.36
CA ARG A 43 1.25 -1.28 -16.08
C ARG A 43 -0.19 -1.68 -15.76
N GLY A 44 -0.62 -1.58 -14.50
CA GLY A 44 -2.00 -1.86 -14.07
C GLY A 44 -3.00 -0.91 -14.73
N ILE A 45 -2.69 0.39 -14.78
CA ILE A 45 -3.58 1.40 -15.40
C ILE A 45 -3.75 1.17 -16.91
N PHE A 46 -2.66 0.89 -17.64
CA PHE A 46 -2.71 0.84 -19.11
C PHE A 46 -2.91 -0.55 -19.70
N LYS A 47 -2.52 -1.61 -18.97
CA LYS A 47 -2.47 -3.00 -19.47
C LYS A 47 -2.89 -4.02 -18.41
N GLY A 48 -3.51 -3.59 -17.31
CA GLY A 48 -4.02 -4.49 -16.28
C GLY A 48 -5.20 -5.30 -16.79
N GLU A 49 -5.33 -6.53 -16.31
CA GLU A 49 -6.52 -7.34 -16.55
C GLU A 49 -7.70 -6.74 -15.77
N PRO A 50 -8.87 -6.54 -16.40
CA PRO A 50 -10.06 -6.09 -15.69
C PRO A 50 -10.46 -7.10 -14.61
N VAL A 51 -10.93 -6.60 -13.47
CA VAL A 51 -11.47 -7.45 -12.42
C VAL A 51 -12.79 -8.08 -12.88
N THR A 52 -13.05 -9.31 -12.44
CA THR A 52 -14.28 -10.07 -12.78
C THR A 52 -15.27 -10.17 -11.63
N SER A 53 -14.90 -9.68 -10.44
CA SER A 53 -15.68 -9.70 -9.22
C SER A 53 -15.61 -8.33 -8.55
N ASP A 54 -16.71 -7.88 -7.97
CA ASP A 54 -16.77 -6.65 -7.18
C ASP A 54 -16.00 -6.78 -5.85
N ASN A 55 -15.84 -8.02 -5.37
CA ASN A 55 -15.08 -8.34 -4.16
C ASN A 55 -14.02 -9.42 -4.46
N PRO A 56 -12.92 -9.08 -5.16
CA PRO A 56 -11.89 -10.04 -5.52
C PRO A 56 -11.05 -10.51 -4.32
N TRP A 57 -11.06 -9.76 -3.21
CA TRP A 57 -10.22 -10.02 -2.04
C TRP A 57 -10.98 -10.59 -0.84
N GLY A 58 -12.31 -10.73 -0.92
CA GLY A 58 -13.14 -11.20 0.19
C GLY A 58 -13.13 -10.24 1.39
N GLY A 59 -13.25 -8.93 1.14
CA GLY A 59 -13.40 -7.93 2.20
C GLY A 59 -14.82 -7.96 2.81
N ALA A 60 -14.91 -7.77 4.13
CA ALA A 60 -16.19 -7.77 4.86
C ALA A 60 -16.76 -6.35 5.06
N THR A 61 -16.06 -5.32 4.64
CA THR A 61 -16.47 -3.92 4.82
C THR A 61 -17.40 -3.46 3.69
N LEU A 62 -18.14 -2.36 3.89
CA LEU A 62 -19.22 -1.94 2.99
C LEU A 62 -18.74 -1.58 1.58
N GLU A 63 -17.51 -1.11 1.42
CA GLU A 63 -16.95 -0.78 0.11
C GLU A 63 -16.86 -1.98 -0.84
N TRP A 64 -16.85 -3.20 -0.29
CA TRP A 64 -16.82 -4.45 -1.06
C TRP A 64 -18.22 -4.97 -1.45
N GLN A 65 -19.26 -4.18 -1.16
CA GLN A 65 -20.65 -4.45 -1.59
C GLN A 65 -21.04 -3.59 -2.81
N VAL A 66 -20.12 -2.75 -3.30
CA VAL A 66 -20.31 -1.83 -4.42
C VAL A 66 -19.71 -2.40 -5.69
N ALA A 67 -20.35 -2.12 -6.84
CA ALA A 67 -19.85 -2.51 -8.15
C ALA A 67 -18.42 -1.96 -8.43
N THR A 68 -17.63 -2.68 -9.22
CA THR A 68 -16.33 -2.21 -9.72
C THR A 68 -16.39 -1.88 -11.22
N PRO A 69 -16.21 -0.62 -11.65
CA PRO A 69 -15.91 0.59 -10.85
C PRO A 69 -17.13 1.12 -10.08
N PRO A 70 -16.91 1.83 -8.95
CA PRO A 70 -18.01 2.35 -8.14
C PRO A 70 -18.82 3.42 -8.88
N PRO A 71 -20.15 3.49 -8.66
CA PRO A 71 -20.99 4.54 -9.21
C PRO A 71 -20.70 5.88 -8.52
N LEU A 72 -21.18 6.98 -9.12
CA LEU A 72 -20.90 8.34 -8.64
C LEU A 72 -21.27 8.57 -7.17
N GLU A 73 -22.42 8.04 -6.74
CA GLU A 73 -22.94 8.19 -5.38
C GLU A 73 -22.49 7.05 -4.43
N ASN A 74 -21.57 6.18 -4.88
CA ASN A 74 -21.11 4.94 -4.22
C ASN A 74 -22.19 3.86 -4.01
N PHE A 75 -23.34 4.22 -3.43
CA PHE A 75 -24.45 3.30 -3.15
C PHE A 75 -25.73 3.81 -3.80
N GLU A 76 -26.54 2.91 -4.37
CA GLU A 76 -27.87 3.26 -4.89
C GLU A 76 -28.88 3.49 -3.76
N GLU A 77 -28.71 2.79 -2.63
CA GLU A 77 -29.53 2.91 -1.42
C GLU A 77 -28.63 2.98 -0.18
N ASP A 78 -29.11 3.61 0.90
CA ASP A 78 -28.35 3.73 2.14
C ASP A 78 -28.02 2.33 2.73
N PRO A 79 -26.73 1.97 2.91
CA PRO A 79 -26.36 0.65 3.39
C PRO A 79 -26.67 0.49 4.88
N VAL A 80 -27.23 -0.66 5.25
CA VAL A 80 -27.49 -1.02 6.64
C VAL A 80 -26.32 -1.85 7.19
N VAL A 81 -25.67 -1.36 8.24
CA VAL A 81 -24.57 -2.07 8.90
C VAL A 81 -25.13 -3.21 9.76
N THR A 82 -24.94 -4.45 9.33
CA THR A 82 -25.42 -5.66 10.03
C THR A 82 -24.34 -6.34 10.87
N HIS A 83 -23.06 -6.06 10.61
CA HIS A 83 -21.92 -6.69 11.27
C HIS A 83 -20.69 -5.77 11.31
N GLY A 84 -19.69 -6.14 12.11
CA GLY A 84 -18.43 -5.41 12.18
C GLY A 84 -17.53 -5.63 10.96
N PRO A 85 -16.52 -4.78 10.76
CA PRO A 85 -15.60 -4.85 9.61
C PRO A 85 -14.75 -6.13 9.56
N TYR A 86 -14.66 -6.86 10.67
CA TYR A 86 -13.90 -8.12 10.80
C TYR A 86 -14.79 -9.36 10.98
N ASP A 87 -16.11 -9.21 10.88
CA ASP A 87 -17.07 -10.31 11.08
C ASP A 87 -17.32 -11.10 9.78
N PHE A 88 -16.28 -11.74 9.22
CA PHE A 88 -16.33 -12.43 7.93
C PHE A 88 -17.40 -13.53 7.79
N LYS A 89 -17.73 -14.24 8.88
CA LYS A 89 -18.82 -15.24 8.90
C LYS A 89 -20.19 -14.61 8.67
N LYS A 90 -20.44 -13.46 9.31
CA LYS A 90 -21.70 -12.73 9.14
C LYS A 90 -21.77 -12.07 7.75
N ALA A 91 -20.63 -11.72 7.19
CA ALA A 91 -20.50 -11.22 5.82
C ALA A 91 -20.70 -12.30 4.73
N GLY A 92 -20.82 -13.59 5.11
CA GLY A 92 -20.99 -14.69 4.14
C GLY A 92 -19.72 -15.04 3.35
N ILE A 93 -18.55 -14.63 3.84
CA ILE A 93 -17.25 -14.84 3.18
C ILE A 93 -16.58 -16.14 3.67
N LEU A 94 -16.83 -16.50 4.94
CA LEU A 94 -16.40 -17.74 5.59
C LEU A 94 -17.61 -18.60 5.97
#